data_AF-A0A955Z5V6-F1
#
_entry.id   AF-A0A955Z5V6-F1
#
_cell.length_a   1.000
_cell.length_b   1.000
_cell.length_c   1.000
_cell.angle_alpha   90.00
_cell.angle_beta   90.00
_cell.angle_gamma   90.00
#
_symmetry.space_group_name_H-M   'P 1'
#
loop_
_entity.id
_entity.type
_entity.pdbx_description
1 polymer ?
#
loop_
_entity_poly.entity_id
_entity_poly.type
_entity_poly.pdbx_seq_one_letter_code
_entity_poly.pdbx_strand_id
1 'polypeptide(L)'
;MKRTYPYISALVVAGALFGCQTSNTEVAIANGFPEGPDAPTLTKTWFRSTLYLEPIAPGATSESLRVGTGAEPAWAILSLSDPRAPDAPPSITVARTRAVIAIEPGDERTIVISPETAFVGCGGPGGLSPEDYAVARERIFPGEGLPEFDPATGCVAKAPEAPVDGGAD
;
A
#
# COMPACT_ATOMS: atom_id res chain seq x y z
N MET A 1 -10.91 62.21 55.15
CA MET A 1 -11.30 60.90 54.59
C MET A 1 -10.22 60.48 53.60
N LYS A 2 -9.65 59.29 53.80
CA LYS A 2 -8.49 58.72 53.10
C LYS A 2 -8.98 57.61 52.15
N ARG A 3 -8.19 57.35 51.09
CA ARG A 3 -8.12 56.11 50.26
C ARG A 3 -9.20 55.92 49.20
N THR A 4 -8.98 55.33 48.02
CA THR A 4 -7.82 55.06 47.13
C THR A 4 -8.49 54.63 45.80
N TYR A 5 -8.01 55.02 44.63
CA TYR A 5 -8.57 54.53 43.36
C TYR A 5 -7.98 53.16 43.00
N PRO A 6 -8.77 52.23 42.43
CA PRO A 6 -8.36 50.87 42.17
C PRO A 6 -7.44 50.75 40.95
N TYR A 7 -6.62 49.71 41.04
CA TYR A 7 -5.65 49.23 40.06
C TYR A 7 -6.26 48.99 38.68
N ILE A 8 -5.56 49.47 37.65
CA ILE A 8 -5.77 49.08 36.25
C ILE A 8 -5.09 47.72 36.07
N SER A 9 -5.89 46.65 35.98
CA SER A 9 -5.41 45.33 35.60
C SER A 9 -5.05 45.32 34.12
N ALA A 10 -3.75 45.29 33.81
CA ALA A 10 -3.25 45.02 32.47
C ALA A 10 -3.50 43.54 32.13
N LEU A 11 -4.44 43.29 31.21
CA LEU A 11 -4.68 41.97 30.66
C LEU A 11 -3.56 41.64 29.66
N VAL A 12 -2.59 40.84 30.09
CA VAL A 12 -1.57 40.28 29.20
C VAL A 12 -2.20 39.15 28.41
N VAL A 13 -2.49 39.40 27.13
CA VAL A 13 -2.87 38.36 26.18
C VAL A 13 -1.61 37.55 25.86
N ALA A 14 -1.44 36.43 26.56
CA ALA A 14 -0.44 35.44 26.19
C ALA A 14 -0.85 34.83 24.85
N GLY A 15 -0.20 35.28 23.77
CA GLY A 15 -0.30 34.65 22.46
C GLY A 15 0.24 33.22 22.57
N ALA A 16 -0.67 32.25 22.64
CA ALA A 16 -0.32 30.85 22.49
C ALA A 16 0.27 30.67 21.09
N LEU A 17 1.58 30.44 21.03
CA LEU A 17 2.27 29.91 19.88
C LEU A 17 1.73 28.48 19.66
N PHE A 18 0.59 28.36 18.97
CA PHE A 18 0.21 27.12 18.30
C PHE A 18 1.17 26.91 17.12
N GLY A 19 2.43 26.59 17.45
CA GLY A 19 3.32 25.98 16.50
C GLY A 19 2.65 24.68 16.08
N CYS A 20 2.20 24.60 14.83
CA CYS A 20 1.84 23.34 14.20
C CYS A 20 3.10 22.47 14.17
N GLN A 21 3.37 21.75 15.26
CA GLN A 21 4.32 20.64 15.22
C GLN A 21 3.62 19.51 14.50
N THR A 22 3.63 19.56 13.17
CA THR A 22 3.35 18.39 12.35
C THR A 22 4.55 17.48 12.47
N SER A 23 4.54 16.59 13.47
CA SER A 23 5.41 15.41 13.44
C SER A 23 5.16 14.69 12.11
N ASN A 24 6.25 14.28 11.44
CA ASN A 24 6.11 13.48 10.24
C ASN A 24 5.48 12.14 10.65
N THR A 25 4.47 11.71 9.90
CA THR A 25 3.94 10.36 9.98
C THR A 25 4.68 9.52 8.94
N GLU A 26 5.28 8.42 9.36
CA GLU A 26 6.15 7.59 8.51
C GLU A 26 5.73 6.12 8.56
N VAL A 27 5.83 5.46 7.40
CA VAL A 27 5.47 4.06 7.25
C VAL A 27 6.54 3.31 6.47
N ALA A 28 6.92 2.13 6.96
CA ALA A 28 7.68 1.14 6.22
C ALA A 28 6.79 -0.05 5.81
N ILE A 29 7.16 -0.73 4.74
CA ILE A 29 6.47 -1.94 4.27
C ILE A 29 7.39 -3.14 4.50
N ALA A 30 6.88 -4.16 5.17
CA ALA A 30 7.58 -5.43 5.38
C ALA A 30 6.97 -6.53 4.53
N ASN A 31 7.82 -7.26 3.81
CA ASN A 31 7.44 -8.48 3.12
C ASN A 31 7.48 -9.66 4.11
N GLY A 32 6.32 -10.03 4.63
CA GLY A 32 6.18 -11.11 5.61
C GLY A 32 6.04 -12.51 5.00
N PHE A 33 6.25 -12.66 3.69
CA PHE A 33 6.27 -13.99 3.08
C PHE A 33 7.53 -14.76 3.51
N PRO A 34 7.43 -16.08 3.75
CA PRO A 34 8.57 -16.89 4.12
C PRO A 34 9.60 -16.91 2.99
N GLU A 35 10.88 -16.84 3.32
CA GLU A 35 11.96 -16.97 2.34
C GLU A 35 11.91 -18.35 1.66
N GLY A 36 12.23 -18.38 0.35
CA GLY A 36 12.22 -19.60 -0.43
C GLY A 36 12.27 -19.35 -1.93
N PRO A 37 12.48 -20.40 -2.74
CA PRO A 37 12.56 -20.29 -4.20
C PRO A 37 11.26 -19.79 -4.84
N ASP A 38 10.12 -20.04 -4.17
CA ASP A 38 8.78 -19.66 -4.63
C ASP A 38 8.24 -18.44 -3.87
N ALA A 39 9.08 -17.77 -3.08
CA ALA A 39 8.66 -16.66 -2.23
C ALA A 39 8.48 -15.38 -3.06
N PRO A 40 7.31 -14.72 -2.98
CA PRO A 40 7.05 -13.57 -3.82
C PRO A 40 7.81 -12.33 -3.36
N THR A 41 8.32 -11.57 -4.30
CA THR A 41 8.85 -10.22 -4.05
C THR A 41 7.72 -9.22 -4.15
N LEU A 42 7.61 -8.28 -3.19
CA LEU A 42 6.72 -7.13 -3.33
C LEU A 42 7.38 -6.15 -4.30
N THR A 43 6.83 -5.96 -5.49
CA THR A 43 7.43 -5.07 -6.51
C THR A 43 6.88 -3.67 -6.47
N LYS A 44 5.62 -3.51 -6.03
CA LYS A 44 4.97 -2.21 -5.80
C LYS A 44 4.07 -2.32 -4.59
N THR A 45 4.07 -1.30 -3.72
CA THR A 45 3.09 -1.20 -2.62
C THR A 45 2.49 0.19 -2.60
N TRP A 46 1.17 0.29 -2.46
CA TRP A 46 0.44 1.55 -2.39
C TRP A 46 -0.33 1.67 -1.07
N PHE A 47 -0.19 2.81 -0.40
CA PHE A 47 -0.87 3.13 0.86
C PHE A 47 -0.89 4.64 1.13
N ARG A 48 -2.03 5.22 1.53
CA ARG A 48 -2.18 6.66 1.89
C ARG A 48 -1.64 7.62 0.83
N SER A 49 -1.85 7.29 -0.45
CA SER A 49 -1.32 8.02 -1.62
C SER A 49 0.20 7.97 -1.80
N THR A 50 0.90 7.17 -1.00
CA THR A 50 2.32 6.88 -1.14
C THR A 50 2.51 5.57 -1.89
N LEU A 51 3.44 5.58 -2.85
CA LEU A 51 3.80 4.42 -3.67
C LEU A 51 5.25 4.03 -3.40
N TYR A 52 5.46 2.81 -2.94
CA TYR A 52 6.75 2.17 -2.76
C TYR A 52 7.06 1.39 -4.03
N LEU A 53 8.11 1.78 -4.73
CA LEU A 53 8.52 1.21 -6.02
C LEU A 53 9.77 0.33 -5.93
N GLU A 54 10.53 0.45 -4.85
CA GLU A 54 11.69 -0.42 -4.64
C GLU A 54 11.22 -1.84 -4.29
N PRO A 55 11.68 -2.88 -4.99
CA PRO A 55 11.30 -4.24 -4.69
C PRO A 55 11.73 -4.67 -3.28
N ILE A 56 10.82 -5.27 -2.53
CA ILE A 56 11.06 -5.74 -1.16
C ILE A 56 11.10 -7.27 -1.19
N ALA A 57 12.30 -7.82 -1.03
CA ALA A 57 12.53 -9.25 -0.98
C ALA A 57 11.77 -9.91 0.20
N PRO A 58 11.44 -11.21 0.14
CA PRO A 58 10.87 -11.96 1.27
C PRO A 58 11.70 -11.75 2.55
N GLY A 59 11.02 -11.51 3.68
CA GLY A 59 11.67 -11.22 4.97
C GLY A 59 12.25 -9.81 5.13
N ALA A 60 12.34 -9.03 4.05
CA ALA A 60 12.89 -7.68 4.09
C ALA A 60 11.84 -6.61 4.44
N THR A 61 12.32 -5.42 4.78
CA THR A 61 11.50 -4.23 5.03
C THR A 61 12.05 -3.07 4.21
N SER A 62 11.17 -2.26 3.64
CA SER A 62 11.55 -1.05 2.90
C SER A 62 12.12 0.02 3.83
N GLU A 63 12.65 1.08 3.24
CA GLU A 63 12.79 2.35 3.95
C GLU A 63 11.41 2.89 4.39
N SER A 64 11.42 3.70 5.44
CA SER A 64 10.24 4.44 5.88
C SER A 64 10.01 5.64 4.97
N LEU A 65 8.77 5.80 4.48
CA LEU A 65 8.35 6.97 3.71
C LEU A 65 7.29 7.74 4.48
N ARG A 66 7.27 9.06 4.25
CA ARG A 66 6.20 9.92 4.78
C ARG A 66 4.87 9.58 4.13
N VAL A 67 3.82 9.48 4.94
CA VAL A 67 2.45 9.19 4.48
C VAL A 67 1.44 10.18 5.05
N GLY A 68 0.25 10.23 4.44
CA GLY A 68 -0.90 10.97 4.98
C GLY A 68 -1.60 10.21 6.12
N THR A 69 -2.25 10.93 7.02
CA THR A 69 -3.07 10.36 8.11
C THR A 69 -4.41 9.86 7.60
N GLY A 70 -5.02 8.89 8.27
CA GLY A 70 -6.30 8.30 7.90
C GLY A 70 -6.29 6.78 7.95
N ALA A 71 -7.31 6.14 7.40
CA ALA A 71 -7.48 4.69 7.51
C ALA A 71 -7.84 4.07 6.15
N GLU A 72 -7.03 3.12 5.68
CA GLU A 72 -7.30 2.35 4.45
C GLU A 72 -6.53 1.03 4.44
N PRO A 73 -6.85 0.07 3.54
CA PRO A 73 -6.00 -1.10 3.34
C PRO A 73 -4.75 -0.74 2.52
N ALA A 74 -3.63 -1.42 2.78
CA ALA A 74 -2.48 -1.38 1.89
C ALA A 74 -2.66 -2.38 0.75
N TRP A 75 -2.17 -2.02 -0.42
CA TRP A 75 -2.23 -2.84 -1.64
C TRP A 75 -0.83 -3.10 -2.16
N ALA A 76 -0.58 -4.27 -2.72
CA ALA A 76 0.72 -4.57 -3.32
C ALA A 76 0.63 -5.43 -4.57
N ILE A 77 1.64 -5.29 -5.43
CA ILE A 77 1.93 -6.24 -6.49
C ILE A 77 3.01 -7.19 -5.99
N LEU A 78 2.74 -8.48 -6.15
CA LEU A 78 3.62 -9.58 -5.85
C LEU A 78 4.14 -10.15 -7.17
N SER A 79 5.44 -10.37 -7.25
CA SER A 79 6.09 -11.04 -8.37
C SER A 79 6.60 -12.41 -7.93
N LEU A 80 6.23 -13.44 -8.69
CA LEU A 80 6.63 -14.82 -8.53
C LEU A 80 7.50 -15.21 -9.73
N SER A 81 8.79 -15.41 -9.48
CA SER A 81 9.72 -15.95 -10.47
C SER A 81 9.59 -17.46 -10.50
N ASP A 82 9.51 -18.08 -11.69
CA ASP A 82 9.56 -19.53 -11.81
C ASP A 82 11.04 -19.98 -11.82
N PRO A 83 11.54 -20.68 -10.79
CA PRO A 83 12.93 -21.14 -10.75
C PRO A 83 13.25 -22.15 -11.86
N ARG A 84 12.24 -22.78 -12.49
CA ARG A 84 12.41 -23.71 -13.62
C ARG A 84 12.48 -23.00 -14.96
N ALA A 85 12.06 -21.74 -15.02
CA ALA A 85 12.07 -20.91 -16.22
C ALA A 85 12.60 -19.50 -15.87
N PRO A 86 13.90 -19.37 -15.52
CA PRO A 86 14.48 -18.11 -15.05
C PRO A 86 14.45 -16.99 -16.10
N ASP A 87 14.35 -17.35 -17.38
CA ASP A 87 14.24 -16.41 -18.50
C ASP A 87 12.79 -16.04 -18.84
N ALA A 88 11.80 -16.67 -18.21
CA ALA A 88 10.40 -16.31 -18.39
C ALA A 88 10.08 -15.02 -17.62
N PRO A 89 9.21 -14.14 -18.17
CA PRO A 89 8.70 -13.01 -17.41
C PRO A 89 8.07 -13.49 -16.10
N PRO A 90 8.31 -12.81 -14.98
CA PRO A 90 7.73 -13.22 -13.72
C PRO A 90 6.21 -13.11 -13.80
N SER A 91 5.53 -14.09 -13.20
CA SER A 91 4.10 -13.99 -13.00
C SER A 91 3.82 -12.99 -11.89
N ILE A 92 2.80 -12.15 -12.08
CA ILE A 92 2.42 -11.15 -11.08
C ILE A 92 1.03 -11.42 -10.54
N THR A 93 0.82 -11.03 -9.29
CA THR A 93 -0.46 -11.08 -8.62
C THR A 93 -0.62 -9.89 -7.68
N VAL A 94 -1.81 -9.68 -7.13
CA VAL A 94 -2.10 -8.55 -6.24
C VAL A 94 -2.37 -9.05 -4.82
N ALA A 95 -2.00 -8.24 -3.84
CA ALA A 95 -2.39 -8.42 -2.46
C ALA A 95 -3.06 -7.17 -1.88
N ARG A 96 -3.90 -7.39 -0.89
CA ARG A 96 -4.58 -6.36 -0.10
C ARG A 96 -4.55 -6.75 1.37
N THR A 97 -4.19 -5.85 2.28
CA THR A 97 -4.29 -6.15 3.71
C THR A 97 -5.74 -6.43 4.11
N ARG A 98 -5.94 -7.45 4.96
CA ARG A 98 -7.26 -7.84 5.47
C ARG A 98 -7.86 -6.74 6.34
N ALA A 99 -7.01 -6.15 7.18
CA ALA A 99 -7.37 -5.04 8.03
C ALA A 99 -7.21 -3.71 7.28
N VAL A 100 -8.10 -2.78 7.63
CA VAL A 100 -7.87 -1.35 7.40
C VAL A 100 -6.83 -0.88 8.41
N ILE A 101 -5.82 -0.16 7.93
CA ILE A 101 -4.70 0.33 8.74
C ILE A 101 -4.94 1.80 8.99
N ALA A 102 -5.14 2.15 10.26
CA ALA A 102 -5.33 3.52 10.71
C ALA A 102 -3.97 4.13 11.10
N ILE A 103 -3.76 5.38 10.66
CA ILE A 103 -2.53 6.14 10.84
C ILE A 103 -2.89 7.52 11.39
N GLU A 104 -2.33 7.83 12.56
CA GLU A 104 -2.52 9.10 13.25
C GLU A 104 -1.34 10.07 13.01
N PRO A 105 -1.52 11.38 13.24
CA PRO A 105 -0.41 12.34 13.15
C PRO A 105 0.77 11.93 14.05
N GLY A 106 1.97 11.83 13.48
CA GLY A 106 3.17 11.41 14.20
C GLY A 106 3.35 9.90 14.38
N ASP A 107 2.47 9.07 13.81
CA ASP A 107 2.67 7.62 13.82
C ASP A 107 3.92 7.23 13.02
N GLU A 108 4.69 6.31 13.57
CA GLU A 108 5.69 5.51 12.87
C GLU A 108 5.22 4.05 12.87
N ARG A 109 5.02 3.47 11.68
CA ARG A 109 4.43 2.12 11.56
C ARG A 109 5.16 1.26 10.54
N THR A 110 5.13 -0.04 10.77
CA THR A 110 5.49 -1.04 9.75
C THR A 110 4.23 -1.80 9.35
N ILE A 111 3.92 -1.80 8.07
CA ILE A 111 2.82 -2.59 7.49
C ILE A 111 3.41 -3.90 6.97
N VAL A 112 2.96 -5.01 7.54
CA VAL A 112 3.39 -6.35 7.11
C VAL A 112 2.39 -6.89 6.10
N ILE A 113 2.87 -7.23 4.91
CA ILE A 113 2.08 -7.94 3.89
C ILE A 113 2.54 -9.41 3.89
N SER A 114 1.66 -10.32 4.33
CA SER A 114 1.91 -11.75 4.43
C SER A 114 0.63 -12.57 4.16
N PRO A 115 0.70 -13.90 4.03
CA PRO A 115 -0.49 -14.75 3.89
C PRO A 115 -1.51 -14.59 5.04
N GLU A 116 -1.04 -14.29 6.25
CA GLU A 116 -1.85 -14.12 7.46
C GLU A 116 -2.52 -12.74 7.50
N THR A 117 -1.84 -11.70 7.02
CA THR A 117 -2.32 -10.32 7.10
C THR A 117 -2.99 -9.82 5.83
N ALA A 118 -2.85 -10.52 4.71
CA ALA A 118 -3.35 -10.12 3.41
C ALA A 118 -4.28 -11.15 2.76
N PHE A 119 -5.16 -10.64 1.90
CA PHE A 119 -5.75 -11.39 0.80
C PHE A 119 -4.74 -11.36 -0.36
N VAL A 120 -4.50 -12.51 -1.01
CA VAL A 120 -3.46 -12.64 -2.04
C VAL A 120 -4.05 -13.33 -3.27
N GLY A 121 -3.80 -12.73 -4.43
CA GLY A 121 -4.36 -13.17 -5.70
C GLY A 121 -5.86 -13.05 -5.77
N CYS A 122 -6.48 -13.80 -6.67
CA CYS A 122 -7.90 -13.70 -6.91
C CYS A 122 -8.57 -15.06 -7.07
N GLY A 123 -9.78 -15.15 -6.51
CA GLY A 123 -10.52 -16.40 -6.38
C GLY A 123 -10.05 -17.28 -5.22
N GLY A 124 -10.95 -18.13 -4.73
CA GLY A 124 -10.68 -19.11 -3.68
C GLY A 124 -10.61 -18.57 -2.23
N PRO A 125 -10.45 -19.46 -1.24
CA PRO A 125 -10.34 -19.08 0.17
C PRO A 125 -9.04 -18.28 0.41
N GLY A 126 -9.17 -16.99 0.72
CA GLY A 126 -8.01 -16.11 1.00
C GLY A 126 -7.55 -15.24 -0.17
N GLY A 127 -8.18 -15.36 -1.34
CA GLY A 127 -8.00 -14.42 -2.45
C GLY A 127 -8.87 -13.17 -2.31
N LEU A 128 -8.63 -12.19 -3.18
CA LEU A 128 -9.47 -11.01 -3.31
C LEU A 128 -10.84 -11.37 -3.89
N SER A 129 -11.88 -10.63 -3.46
CA SER A 129 -13.19 -10.70 -4.10
C SER A 129 -13.12 -10.10 -5.52
N PRO A 130 -14.10 -10.41 -6.40
CA PRO A 130 -14.18 -9.77 -7.71
C PRO A 130 -14.17 -8.25 -7.65
N GLU A 131 -14.86 -7.65 -6.67
CA GLU A 131 -14.92 -6.18 -6.53
C GLU A 131 -13.58 -5.59 -6.10
N ASP A 132 -12.93 -6.19 -5.10
CA ASP A 132 -11.61 -5.74 -4.63
C ASP A 132 -10.56 -5.87 -5.75
N TYR A 133 -10.63 -6.94 -6.54
CA TYR A 133 -9.74 -7.14 -7.67
C TYR A 133 -9.95 -6.09 -8.77
N ALA A 134 -11.21 -5.72 -9.05
CA ALA A 134 -11.52 -4.64 -9.99
C ALA A 134 -10.96 -3.29 -9.49
N VAL A 135 -11.09 -2.98 -8.20
CA VAL A 135 -10.49 -1.78 -7.59
C VAL A 135 -8.98 -1.77 -7.78
N ALA A 136 -8.30 -2.89 -7.49
CA ALA A 136 -6.86 -3.01 -7.71
C ALA A 136 -6.49 -2.68 -9.16
N ARG A 137 -7.16 -3.31 -10.13
CA ARG A 137 -6.82 -3.18 -11.55
C ARG A 137 -7.16 -1.80 -12.14
N GLU A 138 -8.27 -1.21 -11.73
CA GLU A 138 -8.81 0.00 -12.38
C GLU A 138 -8.36 1.29 -11.68
N ARG A 139 -7.98 1.23 -10.41
CA ARG A 139 -7.72 2.43 -9.60
C ARG A 139 -6.35 2.44 -8.93
N ILE A 140 -5.91 1.31 -8.37
CA ILE A 140 -4.66 1.27 -7.61
C ILE A 140 -3.46 1.02 -8.52
N PHE A 141 -3.58 0.05 -9.42
CA PHE A 141 -2.52 -0.46 -10.29
C PHE A 141 -2.97 -0.52 -11.77
N PRO A 142 -3.40 0.61 -12.36
CA PRO A 142 -3.86 0.63 -13.74
C PRO A 142 -2.72 0.31 -14.70
N GLY A 143 -2.97 -0.61 -15.63
CA GLY A 143 -2.02 -0.96 -16.70
C GLY A 143 -0.88 -1.89 -16.29
N GLU A 144 -0.85 -2.39 -15.04
CA GLU A 144 0.23 -3.23 -14.52
C GLU A 144 0.23 -4.67 -15.06
N GLY A 145 -0.69 -5.01 -15.97
CA GLY A 145 -0.75 -6.35 -16.57
C GLY A 145 -1.21 -7.46 -15.62
N LEU A 146 -1.98 -7.11 -14.58
CA LEU A 146 -2.57 -8.07 -13.65
C LEU A 146 -3.37 -9.16 -14.40
N PRO A 147 -3.37 -10.41 -13.92
CA PRO A 147 -4.11 -11.51 -14.56
C PRO A 147 -5.60 -11.22 -14.71
N GLU A 148 -6.27 -11.94 -15.60
CA GLU A 148 -7.72 -11.83 -15.71
C GLU A 148 -8.40 -12.55 -14.55
N PHE A 149 -9.52 -11.99 -14.10
CA PHE A 149 -10.33 -12.60 -13.05
C PHE A 149 -11.36 -13.53 -13.70
N ASP A 150 -11.31 -14.81 -13.37
CA ASP A 150 -12.35 -15.79 -13.69
C ASP A 150 -13.11 -16.18 -12.40
N PRO A 151 -14.44 -16.07 -12.36
CA PRO A 151 -15.20 -16.40 -11.15
C PRO A 151 -15.27 -17.89 -10.82
N ALA A 152 -15.03 -18.78 -11.78
CA ALA A 152 -15.02 -20.22 -11.60
C ALA A 152 -13.62 -20.74 -11.22
N THR A 153 -12.56 -20.16 -11.79
CA THR A 153 -11.18 -20.66 -11.63
C THR A 153 -10.22 -19.71 -10.93
N GLY A 154 -10.63 -18.47 -10.63
CA GLY A 154 -9.79 -17.42 -10.03
C GLY A 154 -8.92 -16.69 -11.05
N CYS A 155 -7.71 -16.29 -10.65
CA CYS A 155 -6.77 -15.59 -11.53
C CYS A 155 -6.29 -16.48 -12.68
N VAL A 156 -6.61 -16.12 -13.91
CA VAL A 156 -6.10 -16.76 -15.12
C VAL A 156 -5.08 -15.87 -15.80
N ALA A 157 -3.99 -16.47 -16.29
CA ALA A 157 -2.97 -15.72 -17.01
C ALA A 157 -3.62 -14.92 -18.15
N LYS A 158 -3.25 -13.65 -18.27
CA LYS A 158 -3.76 -12.81 -19.36
C LYS A 158 -3.38 -13.46 -20.68
N ALA A 159 -4.35 -13.67 -21.57
CA ALA A 159 -4.06 -14.15 -22.91
C ALA A 159 -3.12 -13.15 -23.60
N PRO A 160 -2.10 -13.61 -24.35
CA PRO A 160 -1.27 -12.70 -25.12
C PRO A 160 -2.17 -11.90 -26.07
N GLU A 161 -2.08 -10.56 -26.00
CA GLU A 161 -2.78 -9.70 -26.94
C GLU A 161 -2.29 -10.06 -28.34
N ALA A 162 -3.22 -10.43 -29.23
CA ALA A 162 -2.89 -10.73 -30.61
C ALA A 162 -2.18 -9.49 -31.21
N PRO A 163 -1.11 -9.68 -32.01
CA PRO A 163 -0.44 -8.56 -32.65
C PRO A 163 -1.48 -7.76 -33.42
N VAL A 164 -1.59 -6.47 -33.10
CA VAL A 164 -2.43 -5.55 -33.85
C VAL A 164 -1.81 -5.49 -35.23
N ASP A 165 -2.48 -6.10 -36.21
CA ASP A 165 -2.05 -6.07 -37.61
C ASP A 165 -2.06 -4.60 -38.04
N GLY A 166 -0.87 -4.00 -38.04
CA GLY A 166 -0.64 -2.62 -38.42
C GLY A 166 -0.82 -2.50 -39.93
N GLY A 167 -2.08 -2.57 -40.37
CA GLY A 167 -2.49 -2.20 -41.71
C GLY A 167 -2.12 -0.75 -41.94
N ALA A 168 -0.95 -0.54 -42.54
CA ALA A 168 -0.57 0.73 -43.14
C ALA A 168 -1.35 0.86 -44.44
N ASP A 169 -2.37 1.71 -44.44
CA ASP A 169 -2.92 2.33 -45.66
C ASP A 169 -2.00 3.46 -46.14
#